data_AF-A0A1L3A3Z3-F1
#
_entry.id   AF-A0A1L3A3Z3-F1
#
_cell.length_a   1.000
_cell.length_b   1.000
_cell.length_c   1.000
_cell.angle_alpha   90.00
_cell.angle_beta   90.00
_cell.angle_gamma   90.00
#
_symmetry.space_group_name_H-M   'P 1'
#
loop_
_entity.id
_entity.type
_entity.pdbx_description
1 polymer ?
#
loop_
_entity_poly.entity_id
_entity_poly.type
_entity_poly.pdbx_seq_one_letter_code
_entity_poly.pdbx_strand_id
1 'polypeptide(L)'
;DDPADVAECTMQPVAAMRGDAAILFSDILVVAEALGIDVEMPGGKGITVQSHTDGPRGFEARIPKNINVADKLSHVITAVTAIKQALKGKVPLIGFSAAPWTLMYYMVGGSSKQNQQNGETWLAEHPEASKSLLDILTTVVIEYMSLQV
;
A
#
# COMPACT_ATOMS: atom_id res chain seq x y z
N ASP A 1 -4.60 10.79 -6.38
CA ASP A 1 -5.91 10.20 -5.99
C ASP A 1 -7.01 10.36 -7.03
N ASP A 2 -6.87 11.21 -8.06
CA ASP A 2 -7.89 11.30 -9.12
C ASP A 2 -7.89 10.01 -9.97
N PRO A 3 -9.02 9.27 -10.09
CA PRO A 3 -9.13 8.08 -10.92
C PRO A 3 -8.78 8.29 -12.39
N ALA A 4 -9.04 9.48 -12.94
CA ALA A 4 -8.75 9.80 -14.34
C ALA A 4 -7.25 9.90 -14.59
N ASP A 5 -6.52 10.60 -13.70
CA ASP A 5 -5.06 10.71 -13.77
C ASP A 5 -4.39 9.34 -13.63
N VAL A 6 -4.89 8.52 -12.69
CA VAL A 6 -4.40 7.15 -12.50
C VAL A 6 -4.62 6.29 -13.75
N ALA A 7 -5.79 6.42 -14.39
CA ALA A 7 -6.07 5.72 -15.63
C ALA A 7 -5.16 6.19 -16.77
N GLU A 8 -4.95 7.50 -16.92
CA GLU A 8 -4.04 8.06 -17.93
C GLU A 8 -2.62 7.52 -17.76
N CYS A 9 -2.04 7.62 -16.55
CA CYS A 9 -0.71 7.10 -16.23
C CYS A 9 -0.59 5.61 -16.55
N THR A 10 -1.62 4.81 -16.22
CA THR A 10 -1.66 3.37 -16.53
C THR A 10 -1.68 3.10 -18.03
N MET A 11 -2.36 3.94 -18.82
CA MET A 11 -2.52 3.75 -20.26
C MET A 11 -1.30 4.19 -21.10
N GLN A 12 -0.44 5.06 -20.58
CA GLN A 12 0.74 5.56 -21.30
C GLN A 12 1.67 4.42 -21.80
N PRO A 13 2.11 3.46 -20.95
CA PRO A 13 2.89 2.31 -21.41
C PRO A 13 2.16 1.42 -22.42
N VAL A 14 0.85 1.20 -22.21
CA VAL A 14 0.03 0.36 -23.09
C VAL A 14 -0.03 0.94 -24.50
N ALA A 15 -0.19 2.26 -24.61
CA ALA A 15 -0.22 2.97 -25.88
C ALA A 15 1.15 2.98 -26.59
N ALA A 16 2.24 3.11 -25.82
CA ALA A 16 3.59 3.24 -26.37
C ALA A 16 4.22 1.90 -26.78
N MET A 17 4.04 0.84 -25.97
CA MET A 17 4.86 -0.38 -26.07
C MET A 17 4.10 -1.62 -26.56
N ARG A 18 2.77 -1.55 -26.76
CA ARG A 18 1.92 -2.70 -27.16
C ARG A 18 2.15 -3.95 -26.29
N GLY A 19 2.34 -3.76 -24.98
CA GLY A 19 2.52 -4.87 -24.04
C GLY A 19 1.26 -5.71 -23.87
N ASP A 20 1.41 -6.92 -23.32
CA ASP A 20 0.33 -7.91 -23.16
C ASP A 20 -0.53 -7.72 -21.90
N ALA A 21 -0.19 -6.74 -21.04
CA ALA A 21 -0.91 -6.42 -19.82
C ALA A 21 -0.69 -4.95 -19.43
N ALA A 22 -1.66 -4.39 -18.70
CA ALA A 22 -1.50 -3.14 -17.97
C ALA A 22 -1.32 -3.44 -16.48
N ILE A 23 -0.60 -2.59 -15.76
CA ILE A 23 -0.51 -2.64 -14.29
C ILE A 23 -1.10 -1.37 -13.70
N LEU A 24 -1.89 -1.50 -12.65
CA LEU A 24 -2.45 -0.38 -11.91
C LEU A 24 -1.34 0.61 -11.53
N PHE A 25 -1.52 1.90 -11.84
CA PHE A 25 -0.70 2.95 -11.27
C PHE A 25 -1.18 3.28 -9.85
N SER A 26 -0.43 2.85 -8.84
CA SER A 26 -0.71 3.11 -7.42
C SER A 26 0.60 3.01 -6.61
N ASP A 27 0.53 3.21 -5.30
CA ASP A 27 1.64 2.94 -4.38
C ASP A 27 1.30 1.76 -3.45
N ILE A 28 2.31 1.07 -2.93
CA ILE A 28 2.09 -0.02 -1.97
C ILE A 28 1.63 0.49 -0.59
N LEU A 29 1.99 1.73 -0.24
CA LEU A 29 1.76 2.32 1.08
C LEU A 29 0.36 2.87 1.28
N VAL A 30 -0.50 2.86 0.25
CA VAL A 30 -1.93 3.15 0.40
C VAL A 30 -2.58 2.27 1.47
N VAL A 31 -2.06 1.04 1.67
CA VAL A 31 -2.49 0.15 2.76
C VAL A 31 -2.11 0.69 4.15
N ALA A 32 -0.92 1.29 4.28
CA ALA A 32 -0.49 1.92 5.52
C ALA A 32 -1.29 3.21 5.80
N GLU A 33 -1.54 4.01 4.78
CA GLU A 33 -2.40 5.21 4.87
C GLU A 33 -3.83 4.86 5.27
N ALA A 34 -4.39 3.77 4.73
CA ALA A 34 -5.71 3.27 5.12
C ALA A 34 -5.78 2.90 6.62
N LEU A 35 -4.67 2.43 7.19
CA LEU A 35 -4.51 2.16 8.62
C LEU A 35 -4.20 3.41 9.46
N GLY A 36 -4.22 4.60 8.86
CA GLY A 36 -4.01 5.88 9.54
C GLY A 36 -2.54 6.21 9.79
N ILE A 37 -1.62 5.64 9.01
CA ILE A 37 -0.20 6.00 9.05
C ILE A 37 0.06 7.10 8.01
N ASP A 38 0.67 8.19 8.45
CA ASP A 38 1.04 9.29 7.56
C ASP A 38 2.28 8.93 6.73
N VAL A 39 2.12 9.02 5.41
CA VAL A 39 3.15 8.74 4.41
C VAL A 39 3.44 10.00 3.62
N GLU A 40 4.71 10.34 3.50
CA GLU A 40 5.18 11.49 2.75
C GLU A 40 6.22 11.07 1.71
N MET A 41 6.15 11.66 0.52
CA MET A 41 7.16 11.47 -0.53
C MET A 41 7.88 12.80 -0.84
N PRO A 42 8.77 13.26 0.06
CA PRO A 42 9.55 14.45 -0.20
C PRO A 42 10.47 14.22 -1.41
N GLY A 43 10.32 15.07 -2.44
CA GLY A 43 11.04 14.97 -3.71
C GLY A 43 12.54 14.70 -3.54
N GLY A 44 13.01 13.60 -4.13
CA GLY A 44 14.41 13.19 -4.14
C GLY A 44 14.93 12.57 -2.84
N LYS A 45 14.11 12.41 -1.78
CA LYS A 45 14.56 11.86 -0.49
C LYS A 45 14.04 10.45 -0.17
N GLY A 46 13.21 9.89 -1.04
CA GLY A 46 12.52 8.63 -0.80
C GLY A 46 11.28 8.83 0.05
N ILE A 47 10.65 7.73 0.44
CA ILE A 47 9.43 7.75 1.23
C ILE A 47 9.82 7.95 2.69
N THR A 48 9.16 8.90 3.34
CA THR A 48 9.14 9.06 4.79
C THR A 48 7.82 8.55 5.29
N VAL A 49 7.86 7.69 6.28
CA VAL A 49 6.67 7.25 7.02
C VAL A 49 6.83 7.85 8.41
N GLN A 50 5.84 8.57 8.92
CA GLN A 50 5.98 9.13 10.27
C GLN A 50 6.04 7.97 11.27
N SER A 51 7.27 7.57 11.62
CA SER A 51 7.52 6.51 12.60
C SER A 51 7.24 7.07 13.97
N HIS A 52 6.14 6.60 14.56
CA HIS A 52 5.81 6.89 15.93
C HIS A 52 6.59 5.91 16.80
N THR A 53 7.77 6.36 17.24
CA THR A 53 8.79 5.66 18.04
C THR A 53 8.32 5.21 19.44
N ASP A 54 7.02 5.12 19.70
CA ASP A 54 6.44 4.84 21.02
C ASP A 54 6.43 3.33 21.37
N GLY A 55 7.16 2.52 20.60
CA GLY A 55 7.22 1.07 20.75
C GLY A 55 5.87 0.39 20.46
N PRO A 56 5.70 -0.88 20.88
CA PRO A 56 4.48 -1.66 20.62
C PRO A 56 3.19 -0.96 21.05
N ARG A 57 3.21 -0.26 22.18
CA ARG A 57 2.04 0.45 22.72
C ARG A 57 1.58 1.59 21.83
N GLY A 58 2.50 2.30 21.18
CA GLY A 58 2.15 3.35 20.23
C GLY A 58 1.41 2.80 19.01
N PHE A 59 1.91 1.69 18.48
CA PHE A 59 1.28 0.99 17.36
C PHE A 59 -0.12 0.48 17.71
N GLU A 60 -0.27 -0.20 18.86
CA GLU A 60 -1.56 -0.70 19.32
C GLU A 60 -2.61 0.40 19.55
N ALA A 61 -2.19 1.58 20.00
CA ALA A 61 -3.09 2.70 20.25
C ALA A 61 -3.59 3.39 18.96
N ARG A 62 -2.82 3.29 17.86
CA ARG A 62 -3.07 4.04 16.62
C ARG A 62 -3.66 3.18 15.51
N ILE A 63 -3.21 1.93 15.38
CA ILE A 63 -3.70 1.05 14.33
C ILE A 63 -5.13 0.63 14.66
N PRO A 64 -6.10 0.90 13.77
CA PRO A 64 -7.47 0.50 13.99
C PRO A 64 -7.57 -1.03 13.99
N LYS A 65 -8.22 -1.59 15.01
CA LYS A 65 -8.48 -3.04 15.08
C LYS A 65 -9.47 -3.51 14.02
N ASN A 66 -10.36 -2.61 13.60
CA ASN A 66 -11.35 -2.83 12.55
C ASN A 66 -11.27 -1.68 11.56
N ILE A 67 -11.07 -2.00 10.30
CA ILE A 67 -11.02 -1.06 9.18
C ILE A 67 -12.03 -1.50 8.13
N ASN A 68 -12.77 -0.56 7.55
CA ASN A 68 -13.53 -0.81 6.33
C ASN A 68 -12.61 -0.54 5.14
N VAL A 69 -11.99 -1.59 4.59
CA VAL A 69 -10.97 -1.47 3.54
C VAL A 69 -11.58 -0.90 2.27
N ALA A 70 -12.80 -1.33 1.92
CA ALA A 70 -13.51 -0.83 0.75
C ALA A 70 -13.77 0.69 0.80
N ASP A 71 -14.10 1.23 1.97
CA ASP A 71 -14.30 2.66 2.18
C ASP A 71 -12.97 3.43 2.10
N LYS A 72 -11.96 2.99 2.86
CA LYS A 72 -10.65 3.66 2.95
C LYS A 72 -9.87 3.65 1.64
N LEU A 73 -10.00 2.58 0.86
CA LEU A 73 -9.30 2.40 -0.43
C LEU A 73 -10.25 2.57 -1.63
N SER A 74 -11.41 3.20 -1.44
CA SER A 74 -12.40 3.45 -2.49
C SER A 74 -11.83 4.20 -3.70
N HIS A 75 -10.87 5.10 -3.48
CA HIS A 75 -10.18 5.82 -4.55
C HIS A 75 -9.42 4.87 -5.50
N VAL A 76 -8.72 3.86 -4.96
CA VAL A 76 -8.03 2.85 -5.78
C VAL A 76 -9.04 2.00 -6.55
N ILE A 77 -10.13 1.57 -5.91
CA ILE A 77 -11.16 0.72 -6.54
C ILE A 77 -11.84 1.48 -7.69
N THR A 78 -12.08 2.77 -7.50
CA THR A 78 -12.61 3.65 -8.54
C THR A 78 -11.62 3.78 -9.71
N ALA A 79 -10.33 3.91 -9.42
CA ALA A 79 -9.28 3.94 -10.44
C ALA A 79 -9.17 2.63 -11.24
N VAL A 80 -9.23 1.48 -10.57
CA VAL A 80 -9.29 0.16 -11.23
C VAL A 80 -10.46 0.09 -12.22
N THR A 81 -11.63 0.59 -11.81
CA THR A 81 -12.82 0.66 -12.68
C THR A 81 -12.57 1.56 -13.89
N ALA A 82 -12.01 2.75 -13.68
CA ALA A 82 -11.68 3.70 -14.75
C ALA A 82 -10.66 3.10 -15.75
N ILE A 83 -9.62 2.43 -15.26
CA ILE A 83 -8.63 1.75 -16.10
C ILE A 83 -9.28 0.63 -16.92
N LYS A 84 -10.08 -0.24 -16.31
CA LYS A 84 -10.78 -1.32 -17.03
C LYS A 84 -11.65 -0.77 -18.18
N GLN A 85 -12.33 0.37 -17.95
CA GLN A 85 -13.10 1.06 -18.99
C GLN A 85 -12.21 1.63 -20.10
N ALA A 86 -11.06 2.24 -19.76
CA ALA A 86 -10.11 2.79 -20.72
C ALA A 86 -9.44 1.69 -21.59
N LEU A 87 -9.14 0.53 -20.98
CA LEU A 87 -8.54 -0.62 -21.65
C LEU A 87 -9.47 -1.25 -22.69
N LYS A 88 -10.80 -1.19 -22.48
CA LYS A 88 -11.82 -1.79 -23.37
C LYS A 88 -11.53 -3.26 -23.70
N GLY A 89 -11.01 -4.01 -22.72
CA GLY A 89 -10.67 -5.43 -22.86
C GLY A 89 -9.49 -5.74 -23.80
N LYS A 90 -8.68 -4.74 -24.20
CA LYS A 90 -7.52 -4.97 -25.08
C LYS A 90 -6.46 -5.86 -24.45
N VAL A 91 -6.18 -5.64 -23.16
CA VAL A 91 -5.23 -6.40 -22.35
C VAL A 91 -5.75 -6.53 -20.91
N PRO A 92 -5.37 -7.57 -20.15
CA PRO A 92 -5.69 -7.68 -18.74
C PRO A 92 -5.07 -6.54 -17.91
N LEU A 93 -5.73 -6.21 -16.80
CA LEU A 93 -5.22 -5.31 -15.77
C LEU A 93 -4.68 -6.12 -14.60
N ILE A 94 -3.44 -5.84 -14.21
CA ILE A 94 -2.78 -6.38 -13.03
C ILE A 94 -3.00 -5.40 -11.87
N GLY A 95 -3.76 -5.85 -10.86
CA GLY A 95 -3.78 -5.23 -9.53
C GLY A 95 -2.57 -5.68 -8.69
N PHE A 96 -2.27 -4.95 -7.62
CA PHE A 96 -1.15 -5.30 -6.74
C PHE A 96 -1.30 -4.75 -5.33
N SER A 97 -0.49 -5.31 -4.43
CA SER A 97 -0.23 -4.83 -3.08
C SER A 97 1.15 -5.31 -2.65
N ALA A 98 1.75 -4.68 -1.63
CA ALA A 98 2.94 -5.23 -1.00
C ALA A 98 2.60 -6.37 -0.06
N ALA A 99 3.57 -7.26 0.15
CA ALA A 99 3.46 -8.27 1.19
C ALA A 99 3.37 -7.61 2.58
N PRO A 100 2.64 -8.21 3.54
CA PRO A 100 2.51 -7.69 4.91
C PRO A 100 3.85 -7.35 5.57
N TRP A 101 4.87 -8.17 5.36
CA TRP A 101 6.22 -7.93 5.86
C TRP A 101 6.85 -6.62 5.36
N THR A 102 6.71 -6.35 4.06
CA THR A 102 7.25 -5.12 3.46
C THR A 102 6.54 -3.89 4.02
N LEU A 103 5.22 -3.96 4.18
CA LEU A 103 4.43 -2.89 4.79
C LEU A 103 4.86 -2.63 6.24
N MET A 104 5.02 -3.69 7.05
CA MET A 104 5.50 -3.59 8.42
C MET A 104 6.85 -2.85 8.49
N TYR A 105 7.78 -3.16 7.59
CA TYR A 105 9.10 -2.53 7.55
C TYR A 105 9.02 -1.03 7.30
N TYR A 106 8.15 -0.61 6.39
CA TYR A 106 7.90 0.81 6.15
C TYR A 106 7.24 1.49 7.35
N MET A 107 6.20 0.87 7.91
CA MET A 107 5.45 1.42 9.06
C MET A 107 6.35 1.59 10.29
N VAL A 108 7.14 0.58 10.62
CA VAL A 108 8.03 0.59 11.78
C VAL A 108 9.24 1.49 11.53
N GLY A 109 9.93 1.28 10.41
CA GLY A 109 11.25 1.87 10.23
C GLY A 109 11.27 3.29 9.67
N GLY A 110 10.11 3.86 9.33
CA GLY A 110 9.93 5.32 9.18
C GLY A 110 10.53 5.97 7.95
N SER A 111 11.34 5.26 7.17
CA SER A 111 11.85 5.76 5.90
C SER A 111 12.36 4.64 5.01
N SER A 112 12.39 4.87 3.71
CA SER A 112 12.99 3.92 2.75
C SER A 112 14.46 3.59 3.05
N LYS A 113 15.19 4.45 3.79
CA LYS A 113 16.62 4.25 4.08
C LYS A 113 16.89 3.41 5.33
N GLN A 114 15.98 3.46 6.30
CA GLN A 114 16.16 2.82 7.61
C GLN A 114 15.16 1.70 7.86
N ASN A 115 14.18 1.50 6.96
CA ASN A 115 13.12 0.49 7.09
C ASN A 115 13.63 -0.92 7.37
N GLN A 116 14.69 -1.35 6.69
CA GLN A 116 15.26 -2.68 6.88
C GLN A 116 15.87 -2.83 8.28
N GLN A 117 16.82 -1.96 8.65
CA GLN A 117 17.50 -2.07 9.94
C GLN A 117 16.53 -1.95 11.11
N ASN A 118 15.66 -0.94 11.10
CA ASN A 118 14.69 -0.72 12.17
C ASN A 118 13.62 -1.84 12.21
N GLY A 119 13.20 -2.34 11.04
CA GLY A 119 12.26 -3.45 10.94
C GLY A 119 12.83 -4.76 11.47
N GLU A 120 14.10 -5.06 11.19
CA GLU A 120 14.82 -6.22 11.74
C GLU A 120 14.98 -6.12 13.26
N THR A 121 15.40 -4.95 13.77
CA THR A 121 15.48 -4.69 15.22
C THR A 121 14.12 -4.87 15.91
N TRP A 122 13.07 -4.28 15.35
CA TRP A 122 11.71 -4.41 15.88
C TRP A 122 11.24 -5.86 15.92
N LEU A 123 11.49 -6.64 14.86
CA LEU A 123 11.12 -8.05 14.84
C LEU A 123 11.80 -8.81 15.97
N ALA A 124 13.10 -8.57 16.18
CA ALA A 124 13.89 -9.24 17.19
C ALA A 124 13.46 -8.85 18.61
N GLU A 125 13.18 -7.57 18.85
CA GLU A 125 12.82 -7.04 20.17
C GLU A 125 11.34 -7.23 20.53
N HIS A 126 10.45 -7.27 19.52
CA HIS A 126 9.00 -7.27 19.70
C HIS A 126 8.28 -8.30 18.81
N PRO A 127 8.55 -9.61 18.96
CA PRO A 127 8.00 -10.64 18.08
C PRO A 127 6.46 -10.74 18.15
N GLU A 128 5.85 -10.61 19.34
CA GLU A 128 4.39 -10.69 19.49
C GLU A 128 3.66 -9.48 18.89
N ALA A 129 4.23 -8.28 19.05
CA ALA A 129 3.70 -7.07 18.43
C ALA A 129 3.85 -7.12 16.90
N SER A 130 4.99 -7.63 16.41
CA SER A 130 5.23 -7.86 14.99
C SER A 130 4.20 -8.81 14.40
N LYS A 131 3.95 -9.94 15.07
CA LYS A 131 2.93 -10.91 14.65
C LYS A 131 1.54 -10.28 14.59
N SER A 132 1.16 -9.55 15.63
CA SER A 132 -0.14 -8.87 15.68
C SER A 132 -0.31 -7.85 14.54
N LEU A 133 0.74 -7.09 14.22
CA LEU A 133 0.75 -6.16 13.09
C LEU A 133 0.67 -6.88 11.75
N LEU A 134 1.43 -7.97 11.57
CA LEU A 134 1.39 -8.80 10.36
C LEU A 134 0.02 -9.44 10.14
N ASP A 135 -0.66 -9.87 11.21
CA ASP A 135 -2.02 -10.42 11.13
C ASP A 135 -3.00 -9.35 10.61
N ILE A 136 -2.95 -8.12 11.15
CA ILE A 136 -3.77 -6.99 10.68
C ILE A 136 -3.49 -6.69 9.20
N LEU A 137 -2.20 -6.54 8.84
CA LEU A 137 -1.80 -6.25 7.47
C LEU A 137 -2.23 -7.35 6.51
N THR A 138 -2.15 -8.61 6.93
CA THR A 138 -2.59 -9.76 6.12
C THR A 138 -4.09 -9.68 5.84
N THR A 139 -4.91 -9.41 6.85
CA THR A 139 -6.35 -9.25 6.67
C THR A 139 -6.67 -8.11 5.68
N VAL A 140 -6.03 -6.96 5.84
CA VAL A 140 -6.25 -5.80 4.96
C VAL A 140 -5.79 -6.09 3.53
N VAL A 141 -4.61 -6.69 3.35
CA VAL A 141 -4.08 -7.05 2.02
C VAL A 141 -4.99 -8.05 1.31
N ILE A 142 -5.53 -9.05 2.01
CA ILE A 142 -6.48 -10.02 1.43
C ILE A 142 -7.72 -9.30 0.90
N GLU A 143 -8.34 -8.45 1.72
CA GLU A 143 -9.55 -7.71 1.33
C GLU A 143 -9.24 -6.75 0.17
N TYR A 144 -8.16 -5.98 0.27
CA TYR A 144 -7.75 -5.03 -0.77
C TYR A 144 -7.46 -5.71 -2.11
N MET A 145 -6.73 -6.82 -2.10
CA MET A 145 -6.47 -7.59 -3.33
C MET A 145 -7.75 -8.16 -3.92
N SER A 146 -8.68 -8.62 -3.08
CA SER A 146 -9.98 -9.15 -3.54
C SER A 146 -10.83 -8.08 -4.22
N LEU A 147 -10.75 -6.83 -3.77
CA LEU A 147 -11.47 -5.69 -4.35
C LEU A 147 -10.89 -5.20 -5.70
N GLN A 148 -9.67 -5.63 -6.07
CA GLN A 148 -9.03 -5.26 -7.34
C GLN A 148 -9.37 -6.21 -8.49
N VAL A 149 -9.93 -7.39 -8.20
CA VAL A 149 -10.26 -8.41 -9.20
C VAL A 149 -11.52 -8.07 -9.98
#